data_AF-X0TCZ9-F1
#
_entry.id   AF-X0TCZ9-F1
#
_cell.length_a   1.000
_cell.length_b   1.000
_cell.length_c   1.000
_cell.angle_alpha   90.00
_cell.angle_beta   90.00
_cell.angle_gamma   90.00
#
_symmetry.space_group_name_H-M   'P 1'
#
loop_
_entity.id
_entity.type
_entity.pdbx_description
1 polymer ?
#
loop_
_entity_poly.entity_id
_entity_poly.type
_entity_poly.pdbx_seq_one_letter_code
_entity_poly.pdbx_strand_id
1 'polypeptide(L)' 'MSRTFPLEKIRNIGIIAHIDAGKTTATEMILHHTRRTYKVGSVDEGTAVMDWMEQERER' A
#
# COMPACT_ATOMS: atom_id res chain seq x y z
N MET A 1 24.87 0.24 -14.45
CA MET A 1 23.47 0.00 -14.88
C MET A 1 22.84 1.33 -15.22
N SER A 2 22.38 1.52 -16.46
CA SER A 2 21.58 2.70 -16.85
C SER A 2 20.20 2.59 -16.18
N ARG A 3 19.71 3.69 -15.60
CA ARG A 3 18.39 3.72 -14.96
C ARG A 3 17.30 3.57 -16.02
N THR A 4 16.34 2.68 -15.78
CA THR A 4 15.20 2.41 -16.68
C THR A 4 14.20 3.58 -16.72
N PHE A 5 14.21 4.47 -15.72
CA PHE A 5 13.30 5.61 -15.61
C PHE A 5 14.06 6.91 -15.29
N PRO A 6 13.66 8.07 -15.86
CA PRO A 6 14.20 9.38 -15.52
C PRO A 6 13.99 9.71 -14.04
N LEU A 7 14.97 10.39 -13.43
CA LEU A 7 14.90 10.77 -12.01
C LEU A 7 13.70 11.67 -11.71
N GLU A 8 13.33 12.57 -12.62
CA GLU A 8 12.18 13.47 -12.42
C GLU A 8 10.82 12.74 -12.34
N LYS A 9 10.77 11.45 -12.73
CA LYS A 9 9.56 10.62 -12.69
C LYS A 9 9.48 9.69 -11.47
N ILE A 10 10.52 9.64 -10.64
CA ILE A 10 10.53 8.82 -9.42
C ILE A 10 9.85 9.58 -8.27
N ARG A 11 9.02 8.89 -7.49
CA ARG A 11 8.39 9.42 -6.27
C ARG A 11 8.66 8.46 -5.12
N ASN A 12 9.44 8.91 -4.14
CA ASN A 12 9.65 8.21 -2.89
C ASN A 12 8.67 8.80 -1.87
N ILE A 13 7.69 8.01 -1.45
CA ILE A 13 6.64 8.45 -0.52
C ILE A 13 6.53 7.47 0.65
N GLY A 14 6.18 7.98 1.82
CA GLY A 14 5.82 7.19 2.99
C GLY A 14 4.48 7.69 3.52
N ILE A 15 3.60 6.75 3.90
CA ILE A 15 2.29 7.06 4.48
C ILE A 15 2.40 6.78 5.97
N ILE A 16 2.25 7.81 6.79
CA ILE A 16 2.30 7.72 8.25
C ILE A 16 1.02 8.36 8.76
N ALA A 17 0.31 7.66 9.64
CA ALA A 17 -0.92 8.15 10.23
C ALA A 17 -1.02 7.69 11.68
N HIS A 18 -1.92 8.32 12.43
CA HIS A 18 -2.27 7.88 13.78
C HIS A 18 -2.85 6.45 13.77
N ILE A 19 -2.91 5.79 14.94
CA ILE A 19 -3.53 4.46 15.03
C ILE A 19 -4.99 4.54 14.54
N ASP A 20 -5.39 3.55 13.74
CA ASP A 20 -6.72 3.42 13.13
C ASP A 20 -7.14 4.54 12.16
N ALA A 21 -6.22 5.42 11.74
CA ALA A 21 -6.50 6.47 10.75
C ALA A 21 -6.53 5.97 9.29
N GLY A 22 -6.51 4.66 9.05
CA GLY A 22 -6.62 4.08 7.69
C GLY A 22 -5.33 4.12 6.86
N LYS A 23 -4.15 4.10 7.50
CA LYS A 23 -2.84 4.06 6.81
C LYS A 23 -2.74 2.92 5.78
N THR A 24 -3.17 1.72 6.17
CA THR A 24 -3.14 0.52 5.33
C THR A 24 -4.17 0.63 4.19
N THR A 25 -5.40 1.05 4.49
CA THR A 25 -6.47 1.29 3.50
C THR A 25 -6.06 2.30 2.42
N ALA A 26 -5.42 3.41 2.81
CA ALA A 26 -4.91 4.40 1.85
C ALA A 26 -3.83 3.82 0.94
N THR A 27 -2.98 2.93 1.47
CA THR A 27 -1.94 2.24 0.69
C THR A 27 -2.57 1.28 -0.33
N GLU A 28 -3.52 0.46 0.08
CA GLU A 28 -4.27 -0.46 -0.79
C GLU A 28 -4.96 0.28 -1.95
N MET A 29 -5.54 1.45 -1.66
CA MET A 29 -6.17 2.30 -2.68
C MET A 29 -5.16 2.82 -3.70
N ILE A 30 -3.97 3.24 -3.28
CA ILE A 30 -2.91 3.67 -4.20
C ILE A 30 -2.46 2.51 -5.10
N LEU A 31 -2.29 1.31 -4.56
CA LEU A 31 -1.92 0.13 -5.35
C LEU A 31 -2.99 -0.21 -6.39
N HIS A 32 -4.26 -0.17 -6.00
CA HIS A 32 -5.37 -0.45 -6.90
C HIS A 32 -5.48 0.61 -8.01
N HIS A 33 -5.43 1.90 -7.67
CA HIS A 33 -5.54 2.99 -8.65
C HIS A 33 -4.34 3.06 -9.60
N THR A 34 -3.16 2.65 -9.14
CA THR A 34 -1.96 2.52 -10.00
C THR A 34 -1.92 1.20 -10.77
N ARG A 35 -2.98 0.38 -10.67
CA ARG A 35 -3.11 -0.94 -11.32
C ARG A 35 -2.00 -1.92 -10.93
N ARG A 36 -1.41 -1.75 -9.74
CA ARG A 36 -0.45 -2.70 -9.16
C ARG A 36 -1.15 -3.92 -8.57
N THR A 37 -2.35 -3.75 -8.06
CA THR A 37 -3.24 -4.83 -7.60
C THR A 37 -4.54 -4.80 -8.38
N TYR A 38 -5.13 -5.99 -8.60
CA TYR A 38 -6.40 -6.14 -9.34
C TYR A 38 -7.64 -5.84 -8.48
N LYS A 39 -7.53 -6.07 -7.16
CA LYS A 39 -8.59 -5.85 -6.18
C LYS A 39 -8.13 -4.86 -5.12
N VAL A 40 -9.07 -4.10 -4.56
CA VAL A 40 -8.82 -3.31 -3.35
C VAL A 40 -8.80 -4.30 -2.17
N GLY A 41 -7.67 -4.40 -1.47
CA GLY A 41 -7.60 -5.14 -0.22
C GLY A 41 -8.29 -4.37 0.90
N SER A 42 -8.96 -5.10 1.79
CA SER A 42 -9.56 -4.55 3.01
C SER A 42 -8.85 -5.13 4.23
N VAL A 43 -8.50 -4.27 5.18
CA VAL A 43 -7.93 -4.68 6.46
C VAL A 43 -8.99 -5.44 7.27
N ASP A 44 -10.21 -4.93 7.30
CA ASP A 44 -11.34 -5.51 8.06
C ASP A 44 -11.72 -6.91 7.56
N GLU A 45 -11.46 -7.22 6.28
CA GLU A 45 -11.72 -8.53 5.69
C GLU A 45 -10.46 -9.42 5.65
N GLY A 46 -9.33 -8.96 6.19
CA GLY A 46 -8.05 -9.67 6.15
C GLY A 46 -7.50 -9.90 4.74
N THR A 47 -7.99 -9.14 3.75
CA THR A 47 -7.61 -9.27 2.33
C THR A 47 -6.59 -8.23 1.89
N ALA A 48 -6.15 -7.35 2.79
CA ALA A 48 -5.08 -6.38 2.56
C ALA A 48 -3.79 -7.10 2.13
N VAL A 49 -3.24 -6.65 1.00
CA VAL A 49 -2.00 -7.21 0.44
C VAL A 49 -0.80 -6.76 1.28
N MET A 50 -0.90 -5.58 1.89
CA MET A 50 0.15 -4.95 2.66
C MET A 50 0.32 -5.49 4.08
N ASP A 51 -0.70 -6.12 4.66
CA ASP A 51 -0.58 -6.80 5.96
C ASP A 51 0.09 -8.16 5.73
N TRP A 52 1.42 -8.16 5.76
CA TRP A 52 2.24 -9.36 5.52
C TRP A 52 2.52 -10.13 6.82
N MET A 53 2.53 -9.44 7.96
CA MET A 53 2.68 -10.08 9.26
C MET A 53 1.34 -10.62 9.75
N GLU A 54 1.34 -11.82 10.30
CA GLU A 54 0.14 -12.49 10.82
C GLU A 54 -0.56 -11.66 11.91
N GLN A 55 0.22 -10.99 12.75
CA GLN A 55 -0.24 -10.07 13.80
C GLN A 55 -0.96 -8.83 13.26
N GLU A 56 -0.69 -8.42 12.02
CA GLU A 56 -1.39 -7.31 11.38
C GLU A 56 -2.76 -7.75 10.83
N ARG A 57 -2.93 -9.03 10.49
CA ARG A 57 -4.19 -9.62 9.98
C ARG A 57 -5.15 -10.05 11.08
N GLU A 58 -4.65 -10.34 12.27
CA GLU A 58 -5.46 -10.75 13.43
C GLU A 58 -6.04 -9.56 14.22
N ARG A 59 -5.73 -8.33 13.80
CA ARG A 59 -6.25 -7.10 14.42
C ARG A 59 -7.68 -6.82 13.99
#